data_AF-A0AAD8Y0G0-F1
#
_entry.id   AF-A0AAD8Y0G0-F1
#
_cell.length_a   1.000
_cell.length_b   1.000
_cell.length_c   1.000
_cell.angle_alpha   90.00
_cell.angle_beta   90.00
_cell.angle_gamma   90.00
#
_symmetry.space_group_name_H-M   'P 1'
#
loop_
_entity.id
_entity.type
_entity.pdbx_description
1 polymer ?
#
loop_
_entity_poly.entity_id
_entity_poly.type
_entity_poly.pdbx_seq_one_letter_code
_entity_poly.pdbx_strand_id
1 'polypeptide(L)'
;MELSINPATFYAGLMAWLGWFLFACFGGIGMAALPLDLILAFVNRPHHMDAVEFAEAQRSLRDRVNELVNVGELLKIEQEENAQKYEKMGWRERRKAMAEEKKTWIKFKQAVYLMEEDAEDFANCTANYRNYNPLIPIFSLLGGILALVISLCWVLQIILYMLPTPPVTPFLNEYFRWFETWFNLFGVLSVAIFSFYLLICAVKGCFKFGLRFLFFQVHPMKLNKTYMSSFLFNIGLVLLCALPVVQFSASAFQDYARYTTVNQTFNVQLYYLKFFGWFWRIATHVRITPPLDPSLAMA
;
A
#
# COMPACT_ATOMS: atom_id res chain seq x y z
N MET A 1 14.36 -31.82 -21.01
CA MET A 1 12.92 -31.91 -20.70
C MET A 1 12.28 -30.58 -21.01
N GLU A 2 11.34 -30.52 -21.96
CA GLU A 2 10.49 -29.34 -22.10
C GLU A 2 9.45 -29.39 -20.97
N LEU A 3 9.55 -28.48 -20.00
CA LEU A 3 8.53 -28.35 -18.96
C LEU A 3 7.27 -27.78 -19.65
N SER A 4 6.26 -28.61 -19.89
CA SER A 4 4.94 -28.14 -20.28
C SER A 4 4.29 -27.47 -19.07
N ILE A 5 4.07 -26.17 -19.17
CA ILE A 5 3.51 -25.39 -18.06
C ILE A 5 2.00 -25.31 -18.29
N ASN A 6 1.24 -25.62 -17.24
CA ASN A 6 -0.21 -25.48 -17.25
C ASN A 6 -0.59 -24.02 -17.58
N PRO A 7 -1.52 -23.77 -18.53
CA PRO A 7 -2.00 -22.42 -18.83
C PRO A 7 -2.38 -21.60 -17.59
N ALA A 8 -2.95 -22.23 -16.56
CA ALA A 8 -3.29 -21.56 -15.30
C ALA A 8 -2.05 -20.96 -14.59
N THR A 9 -0.94 -21.71 -14.54
CA THR A 9 0.33 -21.23 -13.98
C THR A 9 0.89 -20.06 -14.79
N PHE A 10 0.75 -20.10 -16.12
CA PHE A 10 1.19 -18.99 -16.97
C PHE A 10 0.41 -17.70 -16.69
N TYR A 11 -0.92 -17.77 -16.62
CA TYR A 11 -1.75 -16.59 -16.30
C TYR A 11 -1.53 -16.08 -14.87
N ALA A 12 -1.36 -16.99 -13.90
CA ALA A 12 -1.01 -16.61 -12.53
C ALA A 12 0.33 -15.87 -12.47
N GLY A 13 1.34 -16.37 -13.20
CA GLY A 13 2.62 -15.69 -13.37
C GLY A 13 2.48 -14.34 -14.05
N LEU A 14 1.72 -14.23 -15.14
CA LEU A 14 1.50 -12.96 -15.83
C LEU A 14 0.84 -11.90 -14.93
N MET A 15 -0.19 -12.29 -14.17
CA MET A 15 -0.87 -11.38 -13.24
C MET A 15 0.01 -11.01 -12.04
N ALA A 16 0.79 -11.96 -11.51
CA ALA A 16 1.77 -11.67 -10.46
C ALA A 16 2.88 -10.70 -10.97
N TRP A 17 3.32 -10.85 -12.21
CA TRP A 17 4.27 -9.94 -12.83
C TRP A 17 3.71 -8.51 -12.95
N LEU A 18 2.47 -8.37 -13.46
CA LEU A 18 1.80 -7.08 -13.56
C LEU A 18 1.59 -6.43 -12.18
N GLY A 19 1.16 -7.21 -11.21
CA GLY A 19 0.88 -6.74 -9.85
C GLY A 19 2.13 -6.42 -9.03
N TRP A 20 3.30 -6.96 -9.39
CA TRP A 20 4.52 -6.81 -8.58
C TRP A 20 4.93 -5.36 -8.37
N PHE A 21 4.83 -4.52 -9.42
CA PHE A 21 5.18 -3.10 -9.34
C PHE A 21 4.24 -2.34 -8.41
N LEU A 22 2.94 -2.68 -8.45
CA LEU A 22 1.93 -2.10 -7.56
C LEU A 22 2.14 -2.56 -6.13
N PHE A 23 2.43 -3.86 -5.93
CA PHE A 23 2.73 -4.41 -4.61
C PHE A 23 3.99 -3.80 -3.99
N ALA A 24 5.08 -3.64 -4.76
CA ALA A 24 6.30 -3.01 -4.26
C ALA A 24 6.05 -1.58 -3.75
N CYS A 25 5.22 -0.80 -4.47
CA CYS A 25 4.86 0.55 -4.06
C CYS A 25 3.87 0.56 -2.88
N PHE A 26 2.71 -0.10 -3.03
CA PHE A 26 1.63 -0.07 -2.04
C PHE A 26 1.99 -0.84 -0.77
N GLY A 27 2.61 -2.01 -0.90
CA GLY A 27 3.11 -2.80 0.22
C GLY A 27 4.17 -2.03 1.01
N GLY A 28 5.15 -1.41 0.33
CA GLY A 28 6.18 -0.58 0.96
C GLY A 28 5.61 0.60 1.75
N ILE A 29 4.74 1.40 1.12
CA ILE A 29 4.08 2.53 1.78
C ILE A 29 3.19 2.04 2.93
N GLY A 30 2.44 0.96 2.71
CA GLY A 30 1.54 0.36 3.69
C GLY A 30 2.24 -0.13 4.94
N MET A 31 3.42 -0.76 4.81
CA MET A 31 4.20 -1.24 5.96
C MET A 31 4.61 -0.12 6.91
N ALA A 32 4.84 1.10 6.41
CA ALA A 32 5.12 2.27 7.23
C ALA A 32 3.85 3.00 7.68
N ALA A 33 2.88 3.17 6.77
CA ALA A 33 1.67 3.95 7.02
C ALA A 33 0.72 3.29 8.01
N LEU A 34 0.53 1.97 7.94
CA LEU A 34 -0.43 1.25 8.77
C LEU A 34 -0.17 1.40 10.28
N PRO A 35 1.05 1.12 10.81
CA PRO A 35 1.31 1.33 12.23
C PRO A 35 1.21 2.80 12.64
N LEU A 36 1.72 3.71 11.81
CA LEU A 36 1.67 5.15 12.09
C LEU A 36 0.23 5.67 12.18
N ASP A 37 -0.63 5.30 11.23
CA ASP A 37 -2.02 5.76 11.18
C ASP A 37 -2.83 5.23 12.37
N LEU A 38 -2.57 3.99 12.80
CA LEU A 38 -3.24 3.40 13.97
C LEU A 38 -2.82 4.07 15.29
N ILE A 39 -1.54 4.45 15.42
CA ILE A 39 -1.02 5.18 16.58
C ILE A 39 -1.54 6.62 16.57
N LEU A 40 -1.50 7.29 15.41
CA LEU A 40 -2.02 8.65 15.27
C LEU A 40 -3.52 8.72 15.54
N ALA A 41 -4.29 7.71 15.16
CA ALA A 41 -5.72 7.64 15.50
C ALA A 41 -5.99 7.61 17.02
N PHE A 42 -5.04 7.10 17.82
CA PHE A 42 -5.13 7.17 19.28
C PHE A 42 -4.70 8.53 19.83
N VAL A 43 -3.63 9.11 19.28
CA VAL A 43 -3.09 10.40 19.71
C VAL A 43 -4.07 11.52 19.40
N ASN A 44 -4.57 11.59 18.17
CA ASN A 44 -5.50 12.61 17.67
C ASN A 44 -6.97 12.27 17.96
N ARG A 45 -7.24 11.48 19.00
CA ARG A 45 -8.62 11.12 19.36
C ARG A 45 -9.42 12.38 19.73
N PRO A 46 -10.73 12.43 19.39
CA PRO A 46 -11.57 13.55 19.75
C PRO A 46 -11.61 13.69 21.28
N HIS A 47 -11.34 14.89 21.77
CA HIS A 47 -11.45 15.25 23.18
C HIS A 47 -12.61 16.21 23.39
N HIS A 48 -13.13 16.24 24.61
CA HIS A 48 -14.15 17.21 24.96
C HIS A 48 -13.53 18.60 24.99
N MET A 49 -14.18 19.56 24.31
CA MET A 49 -13.76 20.95 24.20
C MET A 49 -14.69 21.82 25.04
N ASP A 50 -14.13 22.79 25.78
CA ASP A 50 -14.95 23.72 26.56
C ASP A 50 -15.77 24.66 25.65
N ALA A 51 -16.86 25.23 26.16
CA ALA A 51 -17.75 26.09 25.38
C ALA A 51 -17.04 27.33 24.80
N VAL A 52 -16.04 27.87 25.50
CA VAL A 52 -15.25 29.01 25.02
C VAL A 52 -14.30 28.59 23.90
N GLU A 53 -13.52 27.52 24.13
CA GLU A 53 -12.63 26.94 23.12
C GLU A 53 -13.38 26.52 21.85
N PHE A 54 -14.60 26.00 22.02
CA PHE A 54 -15.48 25.62 20.92
C PHE A 54 -15.86 26.83 20.06
N ALA A 55 -16.27 27.95 20.68
CA ALA A 55 -16.65 29.15 19.95
C ALA A 55 -15.47 29.74 19.17
N GLU A 56 -14.26 29.69 19.75
CA GLU A 56 -13.02 30.13 19.10
C GLU A 56 -12.64 29.20 17.93
N ALA A 57 -12.66 27.89 18.12
CA ALA A 57 -12.36 26.91 17.08
C ALA A 57 -13.36 26.97 15.93
N GLN A 58 -14.66 27.11 16.23
CA GLN A 58 -15.70 27.30 15.22
C GLN A 58 -15.47 28.57 14.39
N ARG A 59 -15.09 29.67 15.06
CA ARG A 59 -14.78 30.93 14.38
C ARG A 59 -13.56 30.79 13.48
N SER A 60 -12.49 30.20 13.98
CA SER A 60 -11.26 29.96 13.20
C SER A 60 -11.53 29.09 11.97
N LEU A 61 -12.31 28.01 12.11
CA LEU A 61 -12.69 27.16 11.00
C LEU A 61 -13.51 27.93 9.96
N ARG A 62 -14.49 28.72 10.41
CA ARG A 62 -15.32 29.54 9.50
C ARG A 62 -14.48 30.55 8.74
N ASP A 63 -13.52 31.20 9.39
CA ASP A 63 -12.65 32.20 8.76
C ASP A 63 -11.75 31.54 7.70
N ARG A 64 -11.18 30.36 7.98
CA ARG A 64 -10.39 29.57 7.00
C ARG A 64 -11.22 29.09 5.81
N VAL A 65 -12.45 28.65 6.05
CA VAL A 65 -13.37 28.24 4.98
C VAL A 65 -13.69 29.43 4.08
N ASN A 66 -13.97 30.61 4.65
CA ASN A 66 -14.23 31.82 3.87
C ASN A 66 -13.00 32.24 3.05
N GLU A 67 -11.80 32.17 3.61
CA GLU A 67 -10.56 32.44 2.88
C GLU A 67 -10.41 31.49 1.68
N LEU A 68 -10.67 30.19 1.89
CA LEU A 68 -10.58 29.20 0.82
C LEU A 68 -11.64 29.40 -0.28
N VAL A 69 -12.84 29.83 0.09
CA VAL A 69 -13.90 30.20 -0.87
C VAL A 69 -13.44 31.39 -1.71
N ASN A 70 -12.89 32.43 -1.09
CA ASN A 70 -12.34 33.59 -1.80
C ASN A 70 -11.21 33.20 -2.77
N VAL A 71 -10.29 32.33 -2.33
CA VAL A 71 -9.24 31.79 -3.22
C VAL A 71 -9.85 31.01 -4.39
N GLY A 72 -10.90 30.24 -4.15
CA GLY A 72 -11.62 29.51 -5.20
C GLY A 72 -12.28 30.44 -6.22
N GLU A 73 -12.87 31.54 -5.78
CA GLU A 73 -13.46 32.56 -6.67
C GLU A 73 -12.40 33.28 -7.50
N LEU A 74 -11.27 33.67 -6.88
CA LEU A 74 -10.14 34.28 -7.60
C LEU A 74 -9.57 33.33 -8.66
N LEU A 75 -9.37 32.05 -8.33
CA LEU A 75 -8.90 31.05 -9.28
C LEU A 75 -9.88 30.89 -10.46
N LYS A 76 -11.19 30.96 -10.22
CA LYS A 76 -12.19 30.89 -11.29
C LYS A 76 -12.09 32.09 -12.24
N ILE A 77 -11.90 33.29 -11.71
CA ILE A 77 -11.69 34.51 -12.51
C ILE A 77 -10.39 34.40 -13.32
N GLU A 78 -9.30 33.96 -12.69
CA GLU A 78 -8.02 33.74 -13.38
C GLU A 78 -8.15 32.72 -14.52
N GLN A 79 -8.96 31.68 -14.37
CA GLN A 79 -9.23 30.71 -15.44
C GLN A 79 -9.92 31.36 -16.65
N GLU A 80 -10.93 32.20 -16.39
CA GLU A 80 -11.67 32.91 -17.45
C GLU A 80 -10.76 33.91 -18.18
N GLU A 81 -9.91 34.65 -17.45
CA GLU A 81 -8.92 35.55 -18.05
C GLU A 81 -7.84 34.81 -18.85
N ASN A 82 -7.32 33.70 -18.30
CA ASN A 82 -6.28 32.92 -18.94
C ASN A 82 -6.80 32.21 -20.20
N ALA A 83 -8.07 31.83 -20.26
CA ALA A 83 -8.70 31.28 -21.46
C ALA A 83 -8.60 32.26 -22.65
N GLN A 84 -8.84 33.56 -22.41
CA GLN A 84 -8.69 34.59 -23.44
C GLN A 84 -7.22 34.83 -23.83
N LYS A 85 -6.30 34.74 -22.87
CA LYS A 85 -4.85 34.87 -23.12
C LYS A 85 -4.30 33.68 -23.92
N TYR A 86 -4.84 32.47 -23.73
CA TYR A 86 -4.41 31.26 -24.43
C TYR A 86 -4.69 31.26 -25.94
N GLU A 87 -5.70 32.01 -26.40
CA GLU A 87 -5.94 32.18 -27.84
C GLU A 87 -4.82 32.95 -28.54
N LYS A 88 -4.11 33.82 -27.81
CA LYS A 88 -3.06 34.69 -28.34
C LYS A 88 -1.64 34.14 -28.15
N MET A 89 -1.48 33.03 -27.44
CA MET A 89 -0.18 32.43 -27.10
C MET A 89 0.25 31.33 -28.08
N GLY A 90 1.57 31.19 -28.26
CA GLY A 90 2.15 30.07 -29.01
C GLY A 90 1.95 28.72 -28.31
N TRP A 91 1.96 27.61 -29.07
CA TRP A 91 1.71 26.25 -28.57
C TRP A 91 2.55 25.88 -27.32
N ARG A 92 3.84 26.22 -27.32
CA ARG A 92 4.75 25.90 -26.19
C ARG A 92 4.40 26.66 -24.92
N GLU A 93 4.09 27.94 -25.04
CA GLU A 93 3.73 28.80 -23.90
C GLU A 93 2.37 28.39 -23.34
N ARG A 94 1.39 28.13 -24.21
CA ARG A 94 0.08 27.62 -23.79
C ARG A 94 0.20 26.30 -23.02
N ARG A 95 1.01 25.35 -23.50
CA ARG A 95 1.23 24.08 -22.77
C ARG A 95 1.86 24.31 -21.39
N LYS A 96 2.81 25.24 -21.28
CA LYS A 96 3.45 25.58 -20.01
C LYS A 96 2.44 26.22 -19.04
N ALA A 97 1.68 27.21 -19.52
CA ALA A 97 0.70 27.91 -18.72
C ALA A 97 -0.44 26.99 -18.25
N MET A 98 -0.97 26.12 -19.13
CA MET A 98 -1.98 25.12 -18.72
C MET A 98 -1.42 24.09 -17.72
N ALA A 99 -0.13 23.77 -17.79
CA ALA A 99 0.51 22.89 -16.81
C ALA A 99 0.65 23.57 -15.44
N GLU A 100 0.92 24.87 -15.40
CA GLU A 100 0.98 25.67 -14.17
C GLU A 100 -0.41 25.83 -13.53
N GLU A 101 -1.42 26.20 -14.32
CA GLU A 101 -2.81 26.29 -13.88
C GLU A 101 -3.30 24.97 -13.28
N LYS A 102 -3.02 23.86 -13.96
CA LYS A 102 -3.35 22.51 -13.48
C LYS A 102 -2.66 22.18 -12.15
N LYS A 103 -1.43 22.65 -11.93
CA LYS A 103 -0.72 22.46 -10.64
C LYS A 103 -1.38 23.29 -9.54
N THR A 104 -1.73 24.55 -9.81
CA THR A 104 -2.43 25.43 -8.86
C THR A 104 -3.78 24.83 -8.47
N TRP A 105 -4.54 24.33 -9.44
CA TRP A 105 -5.81 23.66 -9.20
C TRP A 105 -5.68 22.39 -8.35
N ILE A 106 -4.62 21.61 -8.56
CA ILE A 106 -4.34 20.42 -7.73
C ILE A 106 -4.03 20.82 -6.28
N LYS A 107 -3.24 21.88 -6.06
CA LYS A 107 -2.95 22.40 -4.72
C LYS A 107 -4.21 22.92 -4.03
N PHE A 108 -5.06 23.64 -4.75
CA PHE A 108 -6.34 24.11 -4.25
C PHE A 108 -7.24 22.94 -3.80
N LYS A 109 -7.37 21.90 -4.64
CA LYS A 109 -8.09 20.67 -4.27
C LYS A 109 -7.53 20.00 -3.03
N GLN A 110 -6.21 19.99 -2.85
CA GLN A 110 -5.58 19.44 -1.65
C GLN A 110 -5.88 20.28 -0.41
N ALA A 111 -5.90 21.62 -0.53
CA ALA A 111 -6.27 22.49 0.57
C ALA A 111 -7.75 22.32 0.98
N VAL A 112 -8.67 22.20 0.00
CA VAL A 112 -10.07 21.86 0.26
C VAL A 112 -10.20 20.51 0.96
N TYR A 113 -9.45 19.50 0.50
CA TYR A 113 -9.46 18.18 1.10
C TYR A 113 -9.06 18.20 2.58
N LEU A 114 -8.01 18.94 2.94
CA LEU A 114 -7.55 19.09 4.33
C LEU A 114 -8.57 19.87 5.17
N MET A 115 -9.18 20.91 4.61
CA MET A 115 -10.22 21.67 5.32
C MET A 115 -11.49 20.84 5.58
N GLU A 116 -11.87 19.94 4.66
CA GLU A 116 -12.95 18.98 4.90
C GLU A 116 -12.61 18.03 6.05
N GLU A 117 -11.36 17.58 6.15
CA GLU A 117 -10.89 16.71 7.22
C GLU A 117 -10.93 17.43 8.58
N ASP A 118 -10.41 18.66 8.64
CA ASP A 118 -10.50 19.52 9.84
C ASP A 118 -11.96 19.73 10.28
N ALA A 119 -12.88 19.93 9.33
CA ALA A 119 -14.31 20.10 9.63
C ALA A 119 -14.98 18.81 10.12
N GLU A 120 -14.59 17.65 9.58
CA GLU A 120 -15.05 16.35 10.07
C GLU A 120 -14.55 16.09 11.49
N ASP A 121 -13.28 16.38 11.78
CA ASP A 121 -12.70 16.23 13.11
C ASP A 121 -13.37 17.16 14.13
N PHE A 122 -13.65 18.40 13.75
CA PHE A 122 -14.42 19.33 14.56
C PHE A 122 -15.85 18.81 14.85
N ALA A 123 -16.52 18.24 13.85
CA ALA A 123 -17.83 17.63 14.03
C ALA A 123 -17.78 16.39 14.95
N ASN A 124 -16.70 15.61 14.87
CA ASN A 124 -16.47 14.42 15.70
C ASN A 124 -16.26 14.77 17.17
N CYS A 125 -15.59 15.88 17.48
CA CYS A 125 -15.45 16.40 18.85
C CYS A 125 -16.77 16.87 19.47
N THR A 126 -17.81 17.10 18.66
CA THR A 126 -19.07 17.72 19.11
C THR A 126 -20.25 16.76 19.03
N ALA A 127 -20.75 16.49 17.82
CA ALA A 127 -22.00 15.78 17.59
C ALA A 127 -21.85 14.26 17.79
N ASN A 128 -20.71 13.71 17.36
CA ASN A 128 -20.43 12.28 17.45
C ASN A 128 -19.75 11.88 18.77
N TYR A 129 -19.30 12.85 19.59
CA TYR A 129 -18.61 12.58 20.85
C TYR A 129 -19.47 11.74 21.82
N ARG A 130 -20.77 12.02 21.89
CA ARG A 130 -21.68 11.33 22.81
C ARG A 130 -21.89 9.84 22.49
N ASN A 131 -21.67 9.45 21.24
CA ASN A 131 -21.75 8.07 20.76
C ASN A 131 -20.35 7.46 20.51
N TYR A 132 -19.28 8.16 20.90
CA TYR A 132 -17.93 7.71 20.63
C TYR A 132 -17.54 6.58 21.57
N ASN A 133 -17.23 5.41 21.02
CA ASN A 133 -16.84 4.25 21.82
C ASN A 133 -15.36 4.39 22.27
N PRO A 134 -15.08 4.50 23.59
CA PRO A 134 -13.73 4.67 24.11
C PRO A 134 -12.79 3.49 23.83
N LEU A 135 -13.33 2.31 23.48
CA LEU A 135 -12.55 1.11 23.20
C LEU A 135 -11.85 1.15 21.83
N ILE A 136 -12.39 1.93 20.87
CA ILE A 136 -11.87 1.98 19.49
C ILE A 136 -10.42 2.52 19.46
N PRO A 137 -10.09 3.66 20.11
CA PRO A 137 -8.71 4.14 20.21
C PRO A 137 -7.76 3.14 20.88
N ILE A 138 -8.20 2.47 21.95
CA ILE A 138 -7.33 1.55 22.68
C ILE A 138 -6.97 0.34 21.80
N PHE A 139 -7.96 -0.18 21.07
CA PHE A 139 -7.73 -1.24 20.10
C PHE A 139 -6.83 -0.77 18.94
N SER A 140 -6.99 0.49 18.48
CA SER A 140 -6.10 1.04 17.45
C SER A 140 -4.67 1.18 17.93
N LEU A 141 -4.44 1.59 19.19
CA LEU A 141 -3.10 1.63 19.79
C LEU A 141 -2.47 0.24 19.83
N LEU A 142 -3.17 -0.75 20.39
CA LEU A 142 -2.67 -2.12 20.50
C LEU A 142 -2.39 -2.72 19.11
N GLY A 143 -3.32 -2.53 18.17
CA GLY A 143 -3.13 -2.93 16.78
C GLY A 143 -1.96 -2.22 16.10
N GLY A 144 -1.75 -0.94 16.39
CA GLY A 144 -0.64 -0.15 15.87
C GLY A 144 0.73 -0.63 16.36
N ILE A 145 0.84 -0.95 17.65
CA ILE A 145 2.07 -1.53 18.24
C ILE A 145 2.35 -2.90 17.63
N LEU A 146 1.34 -3.77 17.53
CA LEU A 146 1.48 -5.10 16.92
C LEU A 146 1.89 -4.99 15.45
N ALA A 147 1.24 -4.12 14.69
CA ALA A 147 1.58 -3.83 13.30
C ALA A 147 3.03 -3.33 13.16
N LEU A 148 3.47 -2.45 14.06
CA LEU A 148 4.84 -1.94 14.06
C LEU A 148 5.85 -3.08 14.24
N VAL A 149 5.61 -3.99 15.19
CA VAL A 149 6.46 -5.17 15.40
C VAL A 149 6.49 -6.06 14.16
N ILE A 150 5.34 -6.36 13.56
CA ILE A 150 5.26 -7.21 12.37
C ILE A 150 5.95 -6.55 11.16
N SER A 151 5.79 -5.23 10.96
CA SER A 151 6.50 -4.47 9.94
C SER A 151 8.02 -4.53 10.13
N LEU A 152 8.51 -4.36 11.36
CA LEU A 152 9.94 -4.48 11.65
C LEU A 152 10.45 -5.90 11.36
N CYS A 153 9.70 -6.94 11.75
CA CYS A 153 10.05 -8.33 11.43
C CYS A 153 10.13 -8.58 9.92
N TRP A 154 9.21 -8.01 9.12
CA TRP A 154 9.27 -8.09 7.66
C TRP A 154 10.50 -7.38 7.09
N VAL A 155 10.81 -6.17 7.56
CA VAL A 155 12.00 -5.44 7.13
C VAL A 155 13.27 -6.22 7.47
N LEU A 156 13.37 -6.79 8.67
CA LEU A 156 14.47 -7.64 9.07
C LEU A 156 14.58 -8.90 8.20
N GLN A 157 13.47 -9.57 7.89
CA GLN A 157 13.46 -10.73 7.00
C GLN A 157 13.98 -10.36 5.59
N ILE A 158 13.58 -9.21 5.06
CA ILE A 158 14.05 -8.73 3.75
C ILE A 158 15.57 -8.49 3.79
N ILE A 159 16.06 -7.83 4.84
CA ILE A 159 17.48 -7.47 4.96
C ILE A 159 18.37 -8.68 5.26
N LEU A 160 17.94 -9.60 6.14
CA LEU A 160 18.78 -10.71 6.61
C LEU A 160 18.73 -11.93 5.70
N TYR A 161 17.57 -12.18 5.08
CA TYR A 161 17.32 -13.41 4.32
C TYR A 161 17.25 -13.17 2.80
N MET A 162 16.52 -12.15 2.35
CA MET A 162 16.24 -11.94 0.93
C MET A 162 17.36 -11.19 0.18
N LEU A 163 17.97 -10.17 0.78
CA LEU A 163 18.99 -9.34 0.13
C LEU A 163 20.38 -10.01 -0.01
N PRO A 164 20.96 -10.65 1.03
CA PRO A 164 22.32 -11.18 0.96
C PRO A 164 22.38 -12.62 0.42
N THR A 165 23.39 -12.91 -0.41
CA THR A 165 23.76 -14.27 -0.87
C THR A 165 25.20 -14.57 -0.45
N PRO A 166 25.48 -15.48 0.50
CA PRO A 166 24.59 -16.36 1.30
C PRO A 166 23.73 -15.61 2.35
N PRO A 167 22.67 -16.23 2.93
CA PRO A 167 21.79 -15.53 3.87
C PRO A 167 22.56 -15.34 5.19
N VAL A 168 22.37 -14.21 5.86
CA VAL A 168 23.04 -14.02 7.16
C VAL A 168 22.40 -14.96 8.20
N THR A 169 21.08 -14.95 8.29
CA THR A 169 20.31 -15.88 9.12
C THR A 169 18.94 -16.17 8.50
N PRO A 170 18.36 -17.37 8.72
CA PRO A 170 17.02 -17.72 8.26
C PRO A 170 15.88 -17.05 9.08
N PHE A 171 16.18 -16.30 10.14
CA PHE A 171 15.29 -15.52 11.02
C PHE A 171 13.84 -16.03 11.13
N LEU A 172 12.88 -15.49 10.35
CA LEU A 172 11.47 -15.91 10.44
C LEU A 172 11.25 -17.38 10.05
N ASN A 173 12.05 -17.95 9.14
CA ASN A 173 11.96 -19.36 8.79
C ASN A 173 12.36 -20.29 9.96
N GLU A 174 13.25 -19.83 10.85
CA GLU A 174 13.61 -20.58 12.06
C GLU A 174 12.52 -20.44 13.12
N TYR A 175 11.96 -19.24 13.28
CA TYR A 175 10.79 -18.99 14.13
C TYR A 175 9.59 -19.87 13.77
N PHE A 176 9.27 -20.03 12.48
CA PHE A 176 8.16 -20.90 12.05
C PHE A 176 8.45 -22.38 12.32
N ARG A 177 9.67 -22.85 12.06
CA ARG A 177 10.09 -24.23 12.37
C ARG A 177 10.11 -24.51 13.87
N TRP A 178 10.47 -23.52 14.68
CA TRP A 178 10.44 -23.65 16.14
C TRP A 178 9.03 -23.94 16.65
N PHE A 179 7.99 -23.30 16.11
CA PHE A 179 6.61 -23.60 16.51
C PHE A 179 6.14 -25.01 16.14
N GLU A 180 6.66 -25.60 15.06
CA GLU A 180 6.34 -26.98 14.69
C GLU A 180 6.81 -27.98 15.75
N THR A 181 7.84 -27.65 16.54
CA THR A 181 8.27 -28.55 17.62
C THR A 181 7.22 -28.72 18.73
N TRP A 182 6.34 -27.73 18.92
CA TRP A 182 5.31 -27.76 19.95
C TRP A 182 3.93 -28.09 19.35
N PHE A 183 3.53 -27.39 18.29
CA PHE A 183 2.26 -27.64 17.60
C PHE A 183 2.29 -27.09 16.15
N ASN A 184 2.29 -28.00 15.17
CA ASN A 184 2.46 -27.69 13.75
C ASN A 184 1.51 -26.61 13.19
N LEU A 185 0.28 -26.53 13.69
CA LEU A 185 -0.69 -25.54 13.19
C LEU A 185 -0.25 -24.09 13.48
N PHE A 186 0.54 -23.84 14.54
CA PHE A 186 1.01 -22.48 14.85
C PHE A 186 2.04 -21.96 13.83
N GLY A 187 2.86 -22.84 13.24
CA GLY A 187 3.78 -22.45 12.16
C GLY A 187 3.02 -21.93 10.94
N VAL A 188 2.06 -22.72 10.46
CA VAL A 188 1.22 -22.37 9.30
C VAL A 188 0.34 -21.15 9.58
N LEU A 189 -0.26 -21.07 10.78
CA LEU A 189 -1.06 -19.91 11.20
C LEU A 189 -0.22 -18.63 11.21
N SER A 190 1.01 -18.71 11.71
CA SER A 190 1.93 -17.56 11.73
C SER A 190 2.26 -17.10 10.31
N VAL A 191 2.60 -18.01 9.39
CA VAL A 191 2.81 -17.65 7.97
C VAL A 191 1.58 -16.98 7.36
N ALA A 192 0.38 -17.45 7.69
CA ALA A 192 -0.87 -16.84 7.25
C ALA A 192 -1.04 -15.42 7.80
N ILE A 193 -0.76 -15.18 9.08
CA ILE A 193 -0.81 -13.85 9.71
C ILE A 193 0.18 -12.89 9.04
N PHE A 194 1.43 -13.31 8.82
CA PHE A 194 2.45 -12.48 8.17
C PHE A 194 2.10 -12.16 6.71
N SER A 195 1.56 -13.13 5.97
CA SER A 195 1.15 -12.93 4.56
C SER A 195 -0.09 -12.05 4.44
N PHE A 196 -1.09 -12.26 5.32
CA PHE A 196 -2.30 -11.44 5.36
C PHE A 196 -1.98 -10.00 5.79
N TYR A 197 -1.00 -9.82 6.69
CA TYR A 197 -0.50 -8.51 7.06
C TYR A 197 0.03 -7.72 5.86
N LEU A 198 0.81 -8.34 4.98
CA LEU A 198 1.28 -7.69 3.75
C LEU A 198 0.13 -7.30 2.82
N LEU A 199 -0.93 -8.12 2.75
CA LEU A 199 -2.12 -7.78 1.98
C LEU A 199 -2.83 -6.54 2.56
N ILE A 200 -2.99 -6.47 3.89
CA ILE A 200 -3.56 -5.28 4.55
C ILE A 200 -2.66 -4.06 4.32
N CYS A 201 -1.33 -4.22 4.32
CA CYS A 201 -0.40 -3.15 3.95
C CYS A 201 -0.65 -2.69 2.51
N ALA A 202 -0.79 -3.59 1.54
CA ALA A 202 -1.11 -3.23 0.16
C ALA A 202 -2.47 -2.50 0.05
N VAL A 203 -3.49 -2.90 0.82
CA VAL A 203 -4.77 -2.20 0.92
C VAL A 203 -4.57 -0.77 1.45
N LYS A 204 -3.90 -0.62 2.60
CA LYS A 204 -3.63 0.69 3.20
C LYS A 204 -2.79 1.58 2.29
N GLY A 205 -1.79 1.01 1.63
CA GLY A 205 -0.97 1.68 0.63
C GLY A 205 -1.82 2.18 -0.53
N CYS A 206 -2.71 1.36 -1.08
CA CYS A 206 -3.64 1.75 -2.14
C CYS A 206 -4.59 2.87 -1.69
N PHE A 207 -5.04 2.86 -0.44
CA PHE A 207 -5.98 3.85 0.09
C PHE A 207 -5.31 5.21 0.30
N LYS A 208 -4.06 5.20 0.76
CA LYS A 208 -3.27 6.41 1.09
C LYS A 208 -2.53 6.99 -0.10
N PHE A 209 -2.13 6.14 -1.05
CA PHE A 209 -1.46 6.54 -2.28
C PHE A 209 -2.47 7.07 -3.31
N GLY A 210 -3.01 8.26 -3.01
CA GLY A 210 -3.96 8.99 -3.86
C GLY A 210 -3.32 9.91 -4.89
N LEU A 211 -2.11 9.61 -5.38
CA LEU A 211 -1.38 10.47 -6.32
C LEU A 211 -1.02 9.73 -7.62
N ARG A 212 -1.01 10.52 -8.72
CA ARG A 212 -0.82 10.08 -10.11
C ARG A 212 0.36 9.11 -10.26
N PHE A 213 0.06 7.84 -10.49
CA PHE A 213 1.07 6.86 -10.91
C PHE A 213 1.00 6.68 -12.42
N LEU A 214 2.06 7.11 -13.10
CA LEU A 214 2.38 6.99 -14.54
C LEU A 214 1.28 7.40 -15.54
N PHE A 215 0.12 6.76 -15.54
CA PHE A 215 -0.95 6.98 -16.53
C PHE A 215 -2.37 7.16 -15.95
N PHE A 216 -2.59 6.92 -14.65
CA PHE A 216 -3.93 7.00 -14.05
C PHE A 216 -3.97 7.86 -12.78
N GLN A 217 -5.07 8.61 -12.59
CA GLN A 217 -5.35 9.32 -11.35
C GLN A 217 -6.08 8.38 -10.40
N VAL A 218 -5.37 7.85 -9.42
CA VAL A 218 -6.00 7.13 -8.31
C VAL A 218 -6.53 8.15 -7.33
N HIS A 219 -7.84 8.17 -7.11
CA HIS A 219 -8.44 8.98 -6.07
C HIS A 219 -8.25 8.29 -4.71
N PRO A 220 -7.77 8.99 -3.67
CA PRO A 220 -7.72 8.44 -2.32
C PRO A 220 -9.13 8.05 -1.89
N MET A 221 -9.26 6.90 -1.23
CA MET A 221 -10.57 6.42 -0.78
C MET A 221 -10.91 7.04 0.57
N LYS A 222 -12.09 7.66 0.64
CA LYS A 222 -12.73 8.10 1.89
C LYS A 222 -13.93 7.19 2.17
N LEU A 223 -14.08 6.79 3.42
CA LEU A 223 -15.26 6.03 3.85
C LEU A 223 -16.51 6.89 3.58
N ASN A 224 -17.52 6.31 2.93
CA ASN A 224 -18.81 6.95 2.60
C ASN A 224 -18.78 8.18 1.68
N LYS A 225 -17.62 8.58 1.13
CA LYS A 225 -17.48 9.74 0.21
C LYS A 225 -16.89 9.39 -1.15
N THR A 226 -16.51 8.13 -1.39
CA THR A 226 -15.96 7.68 -2.68
C THR A 226 -17.06 7.09 -3.57
N TYR A 227 -17.06 7.49 -4.85
CA TYR A 227 -17.95 6.92 -5.87
C TYR A 227 -17.71 5.41 -6.07
N MET A 228 -18.79 4.66 -6.30
CA MET A 228 -18.76 3.20 -6.51
C MET A 228 -17.81 2.77 -7.65
N SER A 229 -17.73 3.55 -8.73
CA SER A 229 -16.81 3.28 -9.85
C SER A 229 -15.34 3.38 -9.44
N SER A 230 -14.97 4.42 -8.69
CA SER A 230 -13.60 4.60 -8.16
C SER A 230 -13.26 3.55 -7.10
N PHE A 231 -14.25 3.13 -6.31
CA PHE A 231 -14.09 2.05 -5.35
C PHE A 231 -13.78 0.71 -6.03
N LEU A 232 -14.55 0.34 -7.07
CA LEU A 232 -14.31 -0.88 -7.85
C LEU A 232 -12.93 -0.88 -8.53
N PHE A 233 -12.51 0.25 -9.10
CA PHE A 233 -11.19 0.37 -9.71
C PHE A 233 -10.07 0.11 -8.70
N ASN A 234 -10.16 0.73 -7.51
CA ASN A 234 -9.18 0.53 -6.45
C ASN A 234 -9.17 -0.91 -5.89
N ILE A 235 -10.34 -1.55 -5.77
CA ILE A 235 -10.40 -2.98 -5.41
C ILE A 235 -9.69 -3.83 -6.48
N GLY A 236 -9.89 -3.53 -7.77
CA GLY A 236 -9.18 -4.21 -8.85
C GLY A 236 -7.65 -4.11 -8.70
N LEU A 237 -7.14 -2.93 -8.32
CA LEU A 237 -5.71 -2.74 -8.05
C LEU A 237 -5.23 -3.55 -6.84
N VAL A 238 -6.02 -3.62 -5.77
CA VAL A 238 -5.72 -4.45 -4.58
C VAL A 238 -5.72 -5.93 -4.94
N LEU A 239 -6.71 -6.41 -5.70
CA LEU A 239 -6.79 -7.80 -6.14
C LEU A 239 -5.60 -8.19 -7.03
N LEU A 240 -5.13 -7.26 -7.87
CA LEU A 240 -3.93 -7.45 -8.67
C LEU A 240 -2.67 -7.58 -7.79
N CYS A 241 -2.65 -6.98 -6.59
CA CYS A 241 -1.56 -7.12 -5.62
C CYS A 241 -1.60 -8.44 -4.83
N ALA A 242 -2.71 -9.17 -4.80
CA ALA A 242 -2.85 -10.39 -4.00
C ALA A 242 -1.90 -11.52 -4.46
N LEU A 243 -1.75 -11.70 -5.78
CA LEU A 243 -0.84 -12.72 -6.34
C LEU A 243 0.64 -12.43 -6.05
N PRO A 244 1.14 -11.18 -6.25
CA PRO A 244 2.46 -10.76 -5.79
C PRO A 244 2.70 -11.00 -4.30
N VAL A 245 1.72 -10.72 -3.42
CA VAL A 245 1.86 -10.94 -1.97
C VAL A 245 2.12 -12.42 -1.66
N VAL A 246 1.35 -13.32 -2.27
CA VAL A 246 1.52 -14.77 -2.09
C VAL A 246 2.88 -15.22 -2.62
N GLN A 247 3.26 -14.75 -3.82
CA GLN A 247 4.54 -15.11 -4.41
C GLN A 247 5.72 -14.60 -3.58
N PHE A 248 5.69 -13.34 -3.14
CA PHE A 248 6.73 -12.76 -2.29
C PHE A 248 6.86 -13.50 -0.97
N SER A 249 5.73 -13.85 -0.33
CA SER A 249 5.72 -14.59 0.92
C SER A 249 6.27 -16.01 0.74
N ALA A 250 5.96 -16.68 -0.38
CA ALA A 250 6.51 -18.00 -0.70
C ALA A 250 8.03 -17.96 -0.94
N SER A 251 8.55 -16.89 -1.55
CA SER A 251 9.99 -16.68 -1.72
C SER A 251 10.68 -16.28 -0.41
N ALA A 252 10.07 -15.42 0.41
CA ALA A 252 10.60 -14.97 1.69
C ALA A 252 10.70 -16.11 2.73
N PHE A 253 9.80 -17.08 2.64
CA PHE A 253 9.73 -18.23 3.54
C PHE A 253 10.06 -19.55 2.84
N GLN A 254 10.96 -19.53 1.85
CA GLN A 254 11.25 -20.68 1.00
C GLN A 254 11.75 -21.90 1.78
N ASP A 255 12.54 -21.71 2.84
CA ASP A 255 13.04 -22.82 3.67
C ASP A 255 11.90 -23.53 4.42
N TYR A 256 10.94 -22.75 4.93
CA TYR A 256 9.75 -23.29 5.58
C TYR A 256 8.76 -23.89 4.57
N ALA A 257 8.54 -23.20 3.43
CA ALA A 257 7.57 -23.57 2.41
C ALA A 257 8.10 -24.58 1.37
N ARG A 258 9.28 -25.17 1.57
CA ARG A 258 10.06 -25.90 0.56
C ARG A 258 9.26 -26.97 -0.20
N TYR A 259 8.39 -27.70 0.50
CA TYR A 259 7.60 -28.81 -0.06
C TYR A 259 6.16 -28.45 -0.40
N THR A 260 5.80 -27.18 -0.35
CA THR A 260 4.45 -26.72 -0.72
C THR A 260 4.29 -26.60 -2.23
N THR A 261 3.08 -26.83 -2.71
CA THR A 261 2.72 -26.62 -4.12
C THR A 261 2.95 -25.17 -4.54
N VAL A 262 2.67 -24.20 -3.66
CA VAL A 262 2.90 -22.77 -3.90
C VAL A 262 4.38 -22.48 -4.19
N ASN A 263 5.29 -23.03 -3.39
CA ASN A 263 6.73 -22.88 -3.63
C ASN A 263 7.17 -23.53 -4.96
N GLN A 264 6.64 -24.70 -5.29
CA GLN A 264 6.92 -25.35 -6.58
C GLN A 264 6.40 -24.52 -7.76
N THR A 265 5.20 -23.97 -7.67
CA THR A 265 4.62 -23.14 -8.74
C THR A 265 5.42 -21.86 -8.94
N PHE A 266 5.64 -21.07 -7.88
CA PHE A 266 6.25 -19.75 -8.01
C PHE A 266 7.77 -19.76 -8.11
N ASN A 267 8.48 -20.57 -7.31
CA ASN A 267 9.94 -20.54 -7.27
C ASN A 267 10.61 -21.57 -8.21
N VAL A 268 9.86 -22.57 -8.73
CA VAL A 268 10.41 -23.56 -9.68
C VAL A 268 9.80 -23.40 -11.07
N GLN A 269 8.47 -23.49 -11.22
CA GLN A 269 7.84 -23.48 -12.55
C GLN A 269 7.98 -22.12 -13.25
N LEU A 270 7.78 -21.00 -12.53
CA LEU A 270 7.92 -19.66 -13.13
C LEU A 270 9.38 -19.30 -13.48
N TYR A 271 10.36 -19.89 -12.78
CA TYR A 271 11.78 -19.65 -13.01
C TYR A 271 12.24 -20.07 -14.42
N TYR A 272 11.63 -21.14 -14.95
CA TYR A 272 11.98 -21.71 -16.26
C TYR A 272 11.08 -21.21 -17.41
N LEU A 273 10.20 -20.23 -17.18
CA LEU A 273 9.37 -19.65 -18.25
C LEU A 273 10.20 -18.83 -19.24
N LYS A 274 9.96 -19.04 -20.56
CA LYS A 274 10.70 -18.36 -21.63
C LYS A 274 10.40 -16.86 -21.74
N PHE A 275 9.16 -16.42 -21.48
CA PHE A 275 8.73 -15.03 -21.76
C PHE A 275 9.15 -14.03 -20.68
N PHE A 276 8.80 -14.27 -19.40
CA PHE A 276 9.14 -13.38 -18.28
C PHE A 276 10.02 -14.04 -17.20
N GLY A 277 10.63 -15.19 -17.49
CA GLY A 277 11.52 -15.88 -16.53
C GLY A 277 12.72 -15.05 -16.08
N TRP A 278 13.23 -14.14 -16.94
CA TRP A 278 14.27 -13.19 -16.56
C TRP A 278 13.85 -12.29 -15.39
N PHE A 279 12.61 -11.79 -15.42
CA PHE A 279 12.09 -10.97 -14.32
C PHE A 279 12.03 -11.79 -13.04
N TRP A 280 11.52 -13.02 -13.09
CA TRP A 280 11.45 -13.86 -11.90
C TRP A 280 12.84 -14.18 -11.34
N ARG A 281 13.86 -14.39 -12.18
CA ARG A 281 15.24 -14.61 -11.73
C ARG A 281 15.80 -13.43 -10.95
N ILE A 282 15.52 -12.20 -11.40
CA ILE A 282 15.97 -10.98 -10.74
C ILE A 282 15.09 -10.65 -9.53
N ALA A 283 13.77 -10.65 -9.70
CA ALA A 283 12.83 -10.25 -8.67
C ALA A 283 12.78 -11.23 -7.51
N THR A 284 12.98 -12.54 -7.76
CA THR A 284 12.99 -13.52 -6.69
C THR A 284 14.36 -13.72 -6.08
N HIS A 285 15.49 -13.41 -6.74
CA HIS A 285 16.86 -13.70 -6.27
C HIS A 285 16.98 -15.01 -5.44
N VAL A 286 16.15 -16.00 -5.79
CA VAL A 286 15.98 -17.21 -5.02
C VAL A 286 16.91 -18.24 -5.62
N ARG A 287 17.72 -18.78 -4.72
CA ARG A 287 18.78 -19.74 -4.95
C ARG A 287 18.17 -21.04 -5.44
N ILE A 288 18.15 -21.20 -6.74
CA ILE A 288 18.38 -22.52 -7.30
C ILE A 288 19.90 -22.61 -7.41
N THR A 289 20.56 -23.18 -6.39
CA THR A 289 21.74 -23.97 -6.72
C THR A 289 21.26 -24.91 -7.82
N PRO A 290 21.84 -24.85 -9.03
CA PRO A 290 21.42 -25.76 -10.09
C PRO A 290 21.38 -27.17 -9.50
N PRO A 291 20.40 -28.02 -9.88
CA PRO A 291 20.49 -29.43 -9.51
C PRO A 291 21.90 -29.87 -9.88
N LEU A 292 22.60 -30.52 -8.94
CA LEU A 292 23.92 -31.09 -9.19
C LEU A 292 23.87 -31.72 -10.57
N ASP A 293 24.80 -31.30 -11.43
CA ASP A 293 24.96 -31.88 -12.75
C ASP A 293 24.97 -33.41 -12.56
N PRO A 294 24.07 -34.18 -13.19
CA PRO A 294 23.99 -35.62 -12.96
C PRO A 294 25.29 -36.36 -13.36
N SER A 295 26.23 -35.68 -14.01
CA SER A 295 27.60 -36.10 -14.28
C SER A 295 28.47 -36.24 -13.02
N LEU A 296 28.16 -35.54 -11.92
CA LEU A 296 28.91 -35.55 -10.66
C LEU A 296 28.38 -36.56 -9.63
N ALA A 297 27.27 -37.24 -9.92
CA ALA A 297 26.74 -38.34 -9.10
C ALA A 297 27.23 -39.73 -9.55
N MET A 298 28.07 -39.78 -10.60
CA MET A 298 28.72 -41.00 -11.10
C MET A 298 30.25 -40.80 -11.18
N ALA A 299 30.83 -40.38 -10.05
CA ALA A 299 32.27 -40.45 -9.78
C ALA A 299 32.49 -40.92 -8.34
#